data_AF-A0A498SMD0-F1
#
_entry.id   AF-A0A498SMD0-F1
#
_cell.length_a   1.000
_cell.length_b   1.000
_cell.length_c   1.000
_cell.angle_alpha   90.00
_cell.angle_beta   90.00
_cell.angle_gamma   90.00
#
_symmetry.space_group_name_H-M   'P 1'
#
loop_
_entity.id
_entity.type
_entity.pdbx_description
1 polymer ?
#
loop_
_entity_poly.entity_id
_entity_poly.type
_entity_poly.pdbx_seq_one_letter_code
_entity_poly.pdbx_strand_id
1 'polypeptide(L)'
;MIRILPGYDAKRVADGCETDVNNVLLLLLGCAVHGEQRDKFIDRIKHMESELQTALINQIKKVAEEGDCTLNVQALELISVDNQKTTVLAYLESVMKERDRYANRLYEMSSEGEIDENSMTTGSSSVSSEMIRTVKQLSESKCGDRIPSPTTIERHANVELATAKAELRKLRNMMEERDEMIAELKDEAEAREMDILKMQQERLELVKDARAVKDYRDEIECLQHKFYHLQLENYDKLQADNGKLKEKLSDLDFFKSRVTQLKEENEIMQESCSILEDQLEQCQRKVSNHIDMETKLADYQDQIKQYLADITK
;
A
#
# COMPACT_ATOMS: atom_id res chain seq x y z
N MET A 1 -43.00 -22.96 -30.37
CA MET A 1 -42.73 -23.00 -28.91
C MET A 1 -42.00 -21.71 -28.55
N ILE A 2 -42.77 -20.65 -28.28
CA ILE A 2 -42.23 -19.31 -27.99
C ILE A 2 -41.91 -19.29 -26.49
N ARG A 3 -40.62 -19.41 -26.14
CA ARG A 3 -40.17 -19.20 -24.76
C ARG A 3 -40.06 -17.70 -24.53
N ILE A 4 -41.05 -17.18 -23.81
CA ILE A 4 -41.04 -15.84 -23.23
C ILE A 4 -39.86 -15.79 -22.24
N LEU A 5 -38.91 -14.89 -22.50
CA LEU A 5 -37.82 -14.54 -21.59
C LEU A 5 -38.41 -14.07 -20.25
N PRO A 6 -37.93 -14.54 -19.10
CA PRO A 6 -38.34 -13.98 -17.83
C PRO A 6 -37.80 -12.54 -17.76
N GLY A 7 -38.69 -11.61 -17.41
CA GLY A 7 -38.38 -10.20 -17.28
C GLY A 7 -37.15 -9.98 -16.41
N TYR A 8 -36.19 -9.23 -16.93
CA TYR A 8 -35.08 -8.68 -16.17
C TYR A 8 -35.68 -7.78 -15.09
N ASP A 9 -35.63 -8.25 -13.84
CA ASP A 9 -36.02 -7.51 -12.64
C ASP A 9 -35.14 -6.26 -12.49
N ALA A 10 -35.62 -5.12 -12.98
CA ALA A 10 -35.03 -3.80 -12.71
C ALA A 10 -34.92 -3.52 -11.19
N LYS A 11 -35.71 -4.23 -10.37
CA LYS A 11 -35.68 -4.15 -8.91
C LYS A 11 -34.45 -4.81 -8.27
N ARG A 12 -33.88 -5.87 -8.87
CA ARG A 12 -32.63 -6.51 -8.40
C ARG A 12 -31.40 -5.68 -8.74
N VAL A 13 -31.43 -4.97 -9.87
CA VAL A 13 -30.33 -4.08 -10.28
C VAL A 13 -30.30 -2.81 -9.41
N ALA A 14 -31.47 -2.30 -9.02
CA ALA A 14 -31.58 -1.15 -8.11
C ALA A 14 -31.09 -1.49 -6.68
N ASP A 15 -31.45 -2.67 -6.16
CA ASP A 15 -31.03 -3.14 -4.83
C ASP A 15 -29.52 -3.43 -4.78
N GLY A 16 -28.96 -3.94 -5.88
CA GLY A 16 -27.50 -4.08 -6.06
C GLY A 16 -26.77 -2.75 -6.12
N CYS A 17 -27.32 -1.75 -6.82
CA CYS A 17 -26.75 -0.41 -6.91
C CYS A 17 -26.80 0.32 -5.55
N GLU A 18 -27.86 0.18 -4.78
CA GLU A 18 -27.99 0.78 -3.45
C GLU A 18 -27.00 0.16 -2.44
N THR A 19 -26.80 -1.16 -2.50
CA THR A 19 -25.77 -1.83 -1.71
C THR A 19 -24.35 -1.48 -2.17
N ASP A 20 -24.10 -1.37 -3.47
CA ASP A 20 -22.81 -0.96 -4.02
C ASP A 20 -22.45 0.48 -3.62
N VAL A 21 -23.42 1.41 -3.70
CA VAL A 21 -23.23 2.80 -3.26
C VAL A 21 -22.98 2.88 -1.77
N ASN A 22 -23.72 2.12 -0.94
CA ASN A 22 -23.46 2.06 0.50
C ASN A 22 -22.07 1.51 0.81
N ASN A 23 -21.62 0.49 0.08
CA ASN A 23 -20.28 -0.09 0.26
C ASN A 23 -19.17 0.91 -0.10
N VAL A 24 -19.33 1.66 -1.18
CA VAL A 24 -18.40 2.75 -1.56
C VAL A 24 -18.42 3.87 -0.52
N LEU A 25 -19.60 4.23 0.00
CA LEU A 25 -19.74 5.25 1.04
C LEU A 25 -19.06 4.82 2.35
N LEU A 26 -19.23 3.56 2.76
CA LEU A 26 -18.57 2.97 3.92
C LEU A 26 -17.05 2.92 3.73
N LEU A 27 -16.56 2.60 2.54
CA LEU A 27 -15.14 2.57 2.22
C LEU A 27 -14.53 3.98 2.31
N LEU A 28 -15.17 4.98 1.70
CA LEU A 28 -14.75 6.38 1.77
C LEU A 28 -14.77 6.90 3.21
N LEU A 29 -15.79 6.52 3.99
CA LEU A 29 -15.90 6.85 5.41
C LEU A 29 -14.77 6.20 6.22
N GLY A 30 -14.46 4.93 5.94
CA GLY A 30 -13.31 4.23 6.51
C GLY A 30 -12.00 4.95 6.21
N CYS A 31 -11.77 5.35 4.96
CA CYS A 31 -10.59 6.12 4.56
C CYS A 31 -10.54 7.50 5.23
N ALA A 32 -11.66 8.21 5.36
CA ALA A 32 -11.70 9.52 5.98
C ALA A 32 -11.42 9.46 7.49
N VAL A 33 -11.88 8.41 8.17
CA VAL A 33 -11.67 8.19 9.61
C VAL A 33 -10.28 7.63 9.92
N HIS A 34 -9.63 6.93 8.98
CA HIS A 34 -8.28 6.39 9.16
C HIS A 34 -7.19 7.20 8.44
N GLY A 35 -7.55 8.26 7.73
CA GLY A 35 -6.62 9.12 6.99
C GLY A 35 -5.92 10.17 7.86
N GLU A 36 -4.89 10.80 7.31
CA GLU A 36 -4.06 11.81 8.00
C GLU A 36 -4.84 13.05 8.47
N GLN A 37 -6.02 13.31 7.91
CA GLN A 37 -6.90 14.43 8.28
C GLN A 37 -8.08 14.03 9.17
N ARG A 38 -7.98 12.91 9.89
CA ARG A 38 -9.03 12.37 10.75
C ARG A 38 -9.67 13.42 11.67
N ASP A 39 -8.87 14.29 12.28
CA ASP A 39 -9.36 15.25 13.27
C ASP A 39 -10.30 16.28 12.65
N LYS A 40 -10.02 16.74 11.42
CA LYS A 40 -10.91 17.66 10.67
C LYS A 40 -12.25 16.99 10.34
N PHE A 41 -12.21 15.70 10.01
CA PHE A 41 -13.40 14.93 9.67
C PHE A 41 -14.27 14.69 10.91
N ILE A 42 -13.65 14.33 12.04
CA ILE A 42 -14.33 14.21 13.33
C ILE A 42 -14.98 15.53 13.73
N ASP A 43 -14.27 16.66 13.60
CA ASP A 43 -14.82 17.96 13.96
C ASP A 43 -15.96 18.36 13.03
N ARG A 44 -15.92 18.02 11.74
CA ARG A 44 -17.03 18.26 10.83
C ARG A 44 -18.28 17.43 11.18
N ILE A 45 -18.10 16.17 11.60
CA ILE A 45 -19.20 15.31 12.08
C ILE A 45 -19.85 15.87 13.35
N LYS A 46 -19.05 16.44 14.27
CA LYS A 46 -19.56 17.04 15.52
C LYS A 46 -20.46 18.26 15.30
N HIS A 47 -20.31 18.96 14.16
CA HIS A 47 -21.07 20.17 13.84
C HIS A 47 -22.23 19.90 12.87
N MET A 48 -22.52 18.63 12.55
CA MET A 48 -23.66 18.24 11.73
C MET A 48 -24.94 18.09 12.57
N GLU A 49 -26.08 18.01 11.88
CA GLU A 49 -27.38 17.76 12.50
C GLU A 49 -27.41 16.42 13.25
N SER A 50 -28.08 16.39 14.41
CA SER A 50 -28.07 15.25 15.34
C SER A 50 -28.49 13.92 14.72
N GLU A 51 -29.41 13.94 13.76
CA GLU A 51 -29.91 12.74 13.09
C GLU A 51 -28.84 12.14 12.16
N LEU A 52 -28.19 12.99 11.37
CA LEU A 52 -27.13 12.61 10.44
C LEU A 52 -25.84 12.22 11.18
N GLN A 53 -25.51 12.91 12.26
CA GLN A 53 -24.40 12.57 13.15
C GLN A 53 -24.58 11.16 13.74
N THR A 54 -25.78 10.84 14.23
CA THR A 54 -26.08 9.53 14.82
C THR A 54 -26.04 8.42 13.76
N ALA A 55 -26.60 8.67 12.57
CA ALA A 55 -26.55 7.73 11.46
C ALA A 55 -25.11 7.42 11.04
N LEU A 56 -24.27 8.45 10.93
CA LEU A 56 -22.87 8.29 10.53
C LEU A 56 -22.04 7.58 11.61
N ILE A 57 -22.22 7.91 12.89
CA ILE A 57 -21.56 7.23 14.01
C ILE A 57 -21.94 5.74 14.04
N ASN A 58 -23.21 5.40 13.80
CA ASN A 58 -23.65 4.01 13.76
C ASN A 58 -22.99 3.25 12.60
N GLN A 59 -22.82 3.88 11.43
CA GLN A 59 -22.10 3.26 10.31
C GLN A 59 -20.60 3.11 10.58
N ILE A 60 -19.95 4.11 11.20
CA ILE A 60 -18.55 4.02 11.62
C ILE A 60 -18.35 2.87 12.62
N LYS A 61 -19.28 2.72 13.59
CA LYS A 61 -19.22 1.62 14.56
C LYS A 61 -19.35 0.26 13.89
N LYS A 62 -20.27 0.09 12.93
CA LYS A 62 -20.38 -1.16 12.16
C LYS A 62 -19.06 -1.51 11.44
N VAL A 63 -18.43 -0.52 10.81
CA VAL A 63 -17.13 -0.71 10.13
C VAL A 63 -16.00 -1.05 11.13
N ALA A 64 -15.99 -0.42 12.31
CA ALA A 64 -14.93 -0.59 13.31
C ALA A 64 -15.08 -1.84 14.19
N GLU A 65 -16.30 -2.29 14.47
CA GLU A 65 -16.61 -3.37 15.43
C GLU A 65 -17.02 -4.69 14.76
N GLU A 66 -17.67 -4.67 13.58
CA GLU A 66 -18.18 -5.89 12.93
C GLU A 66 -17.25 -6.45 11.83
N GLY A 67 -16.21 -5.72 11.41
CA GLY A 67 -15.14 -6.23 10.52
C GLY A 67 -15.56 -6.62 9.09
N ASP A 68 -16.86 -6.63 8.79
CA ASP A 68 -17.48 -7.17 7.57
C ASP A 68 -17.10 -6.40 6.29
N CYS A 69 -16.54 -5.20 6.44
CA CYS A 69 -16.14 -4.30 5.37
C CYS A 69 -14.66 -3.86 5.46
N THR A 70 -13.84 -4.58 6.25
CA THR A 70 -12.40 -4.31 6.36
C THR A 70 -11.60 -5.19 5.40
N LEU A 71 -11.04 -4.55 4.37
CA LEU A 71 -10.13 -5.22 3.43
C LEU A 71 -8.77 -5.36 4.10
N ASN A 72 -8.58 -6.47 4.83
CA ASN A 72 -7.31 -6.75 5.48
C ASN A 72 -6.24 -7.07 4.42
N VAL A 73 -5.38 -6.10 4.15
CA VAL A 73 -4.27 -6.21 3.18
C VAL A 73 -3.30 -7.33 3.57
N GLN A 74 -3.10 -7.60 4.86
CA GLN A 74 -2.31 -8.75 5.35
C GLN A 74 -3.05 -10.09 5.19
N ALA A 75 -4.39 -10.10 5.14
CA ALA A 75 -5.14 -11.30 4.79
C ALA A 75 -5.02 -11.65 3.30
N LEU A 76 -4.82 -10.66 2.42
CA LEU A 76 -4.50 -10.89 1.01
C LEU A 76 -3.11 -11.52 0.80
N GLU A 77 -2.18 -11.33 1.73
CA GLU A 77 -0.86 -11.99 1.69
C GLU A 77 -0.93 -13.49 2.01
N LEU A 78 -1.98 -13.93 2.72
CA LEU A 78 -2.20 -15.33 3.11
C LEU A 78 -2.97 -16.16 2.06
N ILE A 79 -3.44 -15.55 0.97
CA ILE A 79 -4.15 -16.26 -0.11
C ILE A 79 -3.13 -17.02 -0.97
N SER A 80 -3.09 -18.34 -0.79
CA SER A 80 -2.12 -19.27 -1.41
C SER A 80 -2.29 -19.50 -2.92
N VAL A 81 -3.31 -18.93 -3.57
CA VAL A 81 -3.60 -19.16 -4.99
C VAL A 81 -3.29 -17.91 -5.80
N ASP A 82 -2.12 -17.94 -6.46
CA ASP A 82 -1.52 -16.82 -7.20
C ASP A 82 -2.52 -16.14 -8.16
N ASN A 83 -3.31 -16.92 -8.92
CA ASN A 83 -4.27 -16.38 -9.88
C ASN A 83 -5.41 -15.53 -9.29
N GLN A 84 -5.90 -15.85 -8.09
CA GLN A 84 -6.96 -15.05 -7.46
C GLN A 84 -6.38 -13.75 -6.89
N LYS A 85 -5.16 -13.81 -6.35
CA LYS A 85 -4.42 -12.63 -5.89
C LYS A 85 -4.16 -11.66 -7.04
N THR A 86 -3.70 -12.15 -8.18
CA THR A 86 -3.45 -11.31 -9.38
C THR A 86 -4.74 -10.70 -9.91
N THR A 87 -5.86 -11.43 -9.87
CA THR A 87 -7.16 -10.92 -10.34
C THR A 87 -7.71 -9.83 -9.42
N VAL A 88 -7.62 -10.01 -8.10
CA VAL A 88 -8.06 -9.00 -7.12
C VAL A 88 -7.18 -7.75 -7.18
N LEU A 89 -5.86 -7.90 -7.32
CA LEU A 89 -4.94 -6.77 -7.49
C LEU A 89 -5.18 -6.02 -8.80
N ALA A 90 -5.41 -6.72 -9.91
CA ALA A 90 -5.73 -6.10 -11.19
C ALA A 90 -7.06 -5.34 -11.15
N TYR A 91 -8.06 -5.89 -10.45
CA TYR A 91 -9.34 -5.21 -10.24
C TYR A 91 -9.17 -3.96 -9.37
N LEU A 92 -8.41 -4.06 -8.27
CA LEU A 92 -8.11 -2.92 -7.39
C LEU A 92 -7.36 -1.81 -8.14
N GLU A 93 -6.37 -2.16 -8.97
CA GLU A 93 -5.65 -1.20 -9.80
C GLU A 93 -6.57 -0.50 -10.81
N SER A 94 -7.52 -1.25 -11.39
CA SER A 94 -8.54 -0.69 -12.29
C SER A 94 -9.45 0.30 -11.56
N VAL A 95 -9.95 -0.06 -10.37
CA VAL A 95 -10.82 0.79 -9.56
C VAL A 95 -10.07 2.05 -9.09
N MET A 96 -8.80 1.93 -8.72
CA MET A 96 -7.96 3.09 -8.38
C MET A 96 -7.77 4.04 -9.56
N LYS A 97 -7.49 3.51 -10.75
CA LYS A 97 -7.41 4.32 -11.98
C LYS A 97 -8.72 5.03 -12.30
N GLU A 98 -9.84 4.36 -12.08
CA GLU A 98 -11.17 4.92 -12.31
C GLU A 98 -11.50 6.03 -11.29
N ARG A 99 -11.20 5.80 -10.01
CA ARG A 99 -11.25 6.82 -8.95
C ARG A 99 -10.41 8.04 -9.31
N ASP A 100 -9.16 7.83 -9.74
CA ASP A 100 -8.25 8.94 -10.05
C ASP A 100 -8.75 9.75 -11.25
N ARG A 101 -9.38 9.10 -12.25
CA ARG A 101 -10.07 9.79 -13.34
C ARG A 101 -11.24 10.62 -12.84
N TYR A 102 -12.08 10.08 -11.94
CA TYR A 102 -13.20 10.83 -11.36
C TYR A 102 -12.73 11.99 -10.47
N ALA A 103 -11.67 11.79 -9.69
CA ALA A 103 -11.08 12.84 -8.87
C ALA A 103 -10.52 13.99 -9.73
N ASN A 104 -9.82 13.66 -10.81
CA ASN A 104 -9.34 14.66 -11.78
C ASN A 104 -10.51 15.39 -12.45
N ARG A 105 -11.57 14.66 -12.83
CA ARG A 105 -12.78 15.27 -13.42
C ARG A 105 -13.50 16.21 -12.46
N LEU A 106 -13.58 15.85 -11.18
CA LEU A 106 -14.12 16.72 -10.13
C LEU A 106 -13.25 17.96 -9.93
N TYR A 107 -11.93 17.80 -9.96
CA TYR A 107 -10.99 18.92 -9.85
C TYR A 107 -11.13 19.91 -11.01
N GLU A 108 -11.26 19.41 -12.26
CA GLU A 108 -11.55 20.20 -13.45
C GLU A 108 -12.87 20.98 -13.31
N MET A 109 -13.94 20.31 -12.87
CA MET A 109 -15.24 20.96 -12.67
C MET A 109 -15.23 22.01 -11.55
N SER A 110 -14.43 21.82 -10.50
CA SER A 110 -14.27 22.81 -9.44
C SER A 110 -13.40 24.01 -9.85
N SER A 111 -12.47 23.86 -10.80
CA SER A 111 -11.69 25.00 -11.31
C SER A 111 -12.46 25.82 -12.35
N GLU A 112 -13.37 25.19 -13.10
CA GLU A 112 -14.27 25.89 -14.03
C GLU A 112 -15.32 26.76 -13.30
N GLY A 113 -15.62 26.47 -12.03
CA GLY A 113 -16.53 27.28 -11.20
C GLY A 113 -15.98 28.63 -10.74
N GLU A 114 -14.66 28.83 -10.74
CA GLU A 114 -14.03 30.11 -10.31
C GLU A 114 -13.76 31.08 -11.47
N ILE A 115 -14.01 30.67 -12.72
CA ILE A 115 -13.73 31.52 -13.90
C ILE A 115 -14.94 32.39 -14.28
N ASP A 116 -16.17 32.04 -13.87
CA ASP A 116 -17.39 32.74 -14.30
C ASP A 116 -18.09 33.58 -13.23
N GLU A 117 -17.57 33.66 -12.00
CA GLU A 117 -18.15 34.50 -10.92
C GLU A 117 -17.57 35.94 -10.85
N ASN A 118 -16.80 36.36 -11.86
CA ASN A 118 -16.41 37.77 -12.01
C ASN A 118 -17.33 38.59 -12.93
N SER A 119 -18.42 37.98 -13.41
CA SER A 119 -19.44 38.68 -14.19
C SER A 119 -20.73 38.80 -13.39
N MET A 120 -21.05 40.06 -13.09
CA MET A 120 -22.34 40.60 -12.65
C MET A 120 -22.50 40.93 -11.16
N THR A 121 -22.96 42.17 -11.00
CA THR A 121 -23.84 42.71 -9.97
C THR A 121 -23.25 43.70 -8.96
N THR A 122 -23.62 44.97 -9.22
CA THR A 122 -24.17 45.94 -8.25
C THR A 122 -23.17 46.69 -7.37
N GLY A 123 -23.32 47.99 -7.11
CA GLY A 123 -24.36 48.93 -7.46
C GLY A 123 -24.09 50.27 -6.77
N SER A 124 -24.59 51.33 -7.41
CA SER A 124 -25.19 52.52 -6.78
C SER A 124 -24.37 53.49 -5.90
N SER A 125 -24.38 54.75 -6.38
CA SER A 125 -24.72 55.98 -5.64
C SER A 125 -23.59 56.61 -4.79
N SER A 126 -23.45 57.93 -4.62
CA SER A 126 -24.26 59.08 -5.03
C SER A 126 -23.44 60.38 -4.90
N VAL A 127 -23.86 61.38 -5.69
CA VAL A 127 -23.88 62.85 -5.48
C VAL A 127 -22.98 63.50 -4.41
N SER A 128 -22.24 64.53 -4.82
CA SER A 128 -22.54 65.91 -4.37
C SER A 128 -21.76 66.95 -5.18
N SER A 129 -22.52 67.84 -5.80
CA SER A 129 -22.11 69.20 -6.11
C SER A 129 -21.87 69.95 -4.81
N GLU A 130 -20.83 70.80 -4.72
CA GLU A 130 -21.03 72.15 -4.16
C GLU A 130 -19.87 73.09 -4.56
N MET A 131 -20.24 74.24 -5.11
CA MET A 131 -19.43 75.44 -5.11
C MET A 131 -19.39 75.98 -3.69
N ILE A 132 -18.22 76.30 -3.13
CA ILE A 132 -18.10 77.41 -2.18
C ILE A 132 -16.87 78.25 -2.51
N ARG A 133 -17.17 79.48 -2.96
CA ARG A 133 -16.29 80.65 -2.90
C ARG A 133 -15.76 80.83 -1.48
N THR A 134 -14.46 81.04 -1.32
CA THR A 134 -14.00 81.93 -0.24
C THR A 134 -12.91 82.85 -0.73
N VAL A 135 -13.28 84.12 -0.73
CA VAL A 135 -12.46 85.31 -0.90
C VAL A 135 -11.47 85.41 0.25
N LYS A 136 -10.19 85.65 -0.04
CA LYS A 136 -9.37 86.51 0.84
C LYS A 136 -8.47 87.42 0.02
N GLN A 137 -8.77 88.68 0.24
CA GLN A 137 -8.31 89.91 -0.37
C GLN A 137 -7.13 90.44 0.45
N LEU A 138 -6.04 90.85 -0.20
CA LEU A 138 -5.03 91.80 0.29
C LEU A 138 -4.64 92.64 -0.93
N SER A 139 -5.31 93.78 -1.12
CA SER A 139 -4.77 95.15 -0.88
C SER A 139 -3.59 95.48 -1.80
N GLU A 140 -3.84 96.11 -2.94
CA GLU A 140 -3.87 97.58 -3.17
C GLU A 140 -2.56 98.10 -3.78
N SER A 141 -2.60 98.41 -5.07
CA SER A 141 -1.83 99.52 -5.65
C SER A 141 -2.60 100.04 -6.85
N LYS A 142 -3.03 101.31 -6.76
CA LYS A 142 -3.77 102.04 -7.78
C LYS A 142 -2.86 102.34 -8.97
N CYS A 143 -3.32 102.02 -10.18
CA CYS A 143 -3.11 102.90 -11.34
C CYS A 143 -4.28 102.69 -12.30
N GLY A 144 -5.08 103.74 -12.46
CA GLY A 144 -6.19 103.73 -13.40
C GLY A 144 -5.66 103.97 -14.80
N ASP A 145 -5.86 103.00 -15.68
CA ASP A 145 -5.90 103.24 -17.11
C ASP A 145 -7.09 102.48 -17.71
N ARG A 146 -7.99 103.24 -18.34
CA ARG A 146 -9.17 102.70 -19.02
C ARG A 146 -8.71 102.01 -20.31
N ILE A 147 -8.61 100.69 -20.28
CA ILE A 147 -8.37 99.88 -21.48
C ILE A 147 -9.62 99.97 -22.37
N PRO A 148 -9.51 100.23 -23.68
CA PRO A 148 -10.66 100.18 -24.59
C PRO A 148 -11.29 98.79 -24.56
N SER A 149 -12.60 98.69 -24.78
CA SER A 149 -13.25 97.38 -24.90
C SER A 149 -12.54 96.54 -25.98
N PRO A 150 -12.18 95.28 -25.69
CA PRO A 150 -11.41 94.48 -26.64
C PRO A 150 -12.16 94.35 -27.95
N THR A 151 -11.44 94.54 -29.05
CA THR A 151 -11.96 94.43 -30.41
C THR A 151 -12.44 93.00 -30.67
N THR A 152 -13.35 92.81 -31.64
CA THR A 152 -13.89 91.47 -31.96
C THR A 152 -12.80 90.45 -32.29
N ILE A 153 -11.69 90.90 -32.88
CA ILE A 153 -10.51 90.10 -33.21
C ILE A 153 -9.76 89.66 -31.94
N GLU A 154 -9.58 90.55 -30.96
CA GLU A 154 -8.92 90.22 -29.69
C GLU A 154 -9.75 89.20 -28.86
N ARG A 155 -11.08 89.26 -28.94
CA ARG A 155 -11.94 88.25 -28.28
C ARG A 155 -11.78 86.87 -28.91
N HIS A 156 -11.74 86.79 -30.24
CA HIS A 156 -11.52 85.53 -30.96
C HIS A 156 -10.16 84.92 -30.62
N ALA A 157 -9.08 85.72 -30.66
CA ALA A 157 -7.74 85.28 -30.30
C ALA A 157 -7.64 84.82 -28.83
N ASN A 158 -8.34 85.48 -27.91
CA ASN A 158 -8.40 85.06 -26.51
C ASN A 158 -9.14 83.72 -26.32
N VAL A 159 -10.18 83.47 -27.10
CA VAL A 159 -10.90 82.19 -27.09
C VAL A 159 -10.00 81.08 -27.64
N GLU A 160 -9.31 81.30 -28.77
CA GLU A 160 -8.34 80.36 -29.33
C GLU A 160 -7.16 80.08 -28.37
N LEU A 161 -6.67 81.10 -27.67
CA LEU A 161 -5.66 80.92 -26.63
C LEU A 161 -6.20 80.11 -25.45
N ALA A 162 -7.47 80.32 -25.07
CA ALA A 162 -8.11 79.56 -24.01
C ALA A 162 -8.34 78.09 -24.40
N THR A 163 -8.73 77.81 -25.65
CA THR A 163 -8.87 76.44 -26.17
C THR A 163 -7.51 75.75 -26.25
N ALA A 164 -6.48 76.40 -26.80
CA ALA A 164 -5.12 75.85 -26.83
C ALA A 164 -4.55 75.58 -25.42
N LYS A 165 -4.83 76.47 -24.44
CA LYS A 165 -4.47 76.24 -23.04
C LYS A 165 -5.24 75.08 -22.42
N ALA A 166 -6.52 74.88 -22.77
CA ALA A 166 -7.30 73.74 -22.32
C ALA A 166 -6.77 72.42 -22.90
N GLU A 167 -6.40 72.39 -24.18
CA GLU A 167 -5.76 71.24 -24.83
C GLU A 167 -4.40 70.91 -24.21
N LEU A 168 -3.58 71.92 -23.90
CA LEU A 168 -2.31 71.71 -23.19
C LEU A 168 -2.53 71.11 -21.80
N ARG A 169 -3.56 71.53 -21.05
CA ARG A 169 -3.89 70.90 -19.75
C ARG A 169 -4.33 69.45 -19.93
N LYS A 170 -5.19 69.18 -20.92
CA LYS A 170 -5.63 67.82 -21.22
C LYS A 170 -4.45 66.90 -21.58
N LEU A 171 -3.54 67.36 -22.43
CA LEU A 171 -2.34 66.59 -22.80
C LEU A 171 -1.41 66.34 -21.61
N ARG A 172 -1.28 67.29 -20.68
CA ARG A 172 -0.52 67.11 -19.44
C ARG A 172 -1.16 66.07 -18.52
N ASN A 173 -2.45 66.18 -18.27
CA ASN A 173 -3.16 65.18 -17.45
C ASN A 173 -3.05 63.77 -18.06
N MET A 174 -3.22 63.65 -19.38
CA MET A 174 -3.03 62.36 -20.05
C MET A 174 -1.58 61.85 -19.97
N MET A 175 -0.58 62.74 -19.92
CA MET A 175 0.81 62.34 -19.72
C MET A 175 1.02 61.82 -18.30
N GLU A 176 0.50 62.53 -17.29
CA GLU A 176 0.56 62.13 -15.88
C GLU A 176 -0.14 60.76 -15.65
N GLU A 177 -1.35 60.56 -16.18
CA GLU A 177 -2.06 59.26 -16.12
C GLU A 177 -1.26 58.13 -16.79
N ARG A 178 -0.53 58.42 -17.86
CA ARG A 178 0.31 57.43 -18.55
C ARG A 178 1.57 57.12 -17.76
N ASP A 179 2.17 58.11 -17.11
CA ASP A 179 3.33 57.91 -16.24
C ASP A 179 2.97 57.07 -15.00
N GLU A 180 1.78 57.29 -14.41
CA GLU A 180 1.23 56.46 -13.33
C GLU A 180 1.02 55.02 -13.80
N MET A 181 0.37 54.81 -14.96
CA MET A 181 0.18 53.48 -15.54
C MET A 181 1.52 52.77 -15.83
N ILE A 182 2.54 53.49 -16.30
CA ILE A 182 3.87 52.92 -16.52
C ILE A 182 4.52 52.51 -15.19
N ALA A 183 4.34 53.28 -14.11
CA ALA A 183 4.86 52.94 -12.80
C ALA A 183 4.20 51.65 -12.27
N GLU A 184 2.88 51.55 -12.33
CA GLU A 184 2.15 50.34 -11.93
C GLU A 184 2.59 49.10 -12.72
N LEU A 185 2.74 49.22 -14.04
CA LEU A 185 3.20 48.11 -14.89
C LEU A 185 4.66 47.70 -14.59
N LYS A 186 5.51 48.63 -14.15
CA LYS A 186 6.88 48.32 -13.72
C LYS A 186 6.88 47.55 -12.40
N ASP A 187 6.13 48.03 -11.41
CA ASP A 187 6.02 47.36 -10.12
C ASP A 187 5.48 45.94 -10.29
N GLU A 188 4.49 45.75 -11.18
CA GLU A 188 3.94 44.42 -11.46
C GLU A 188 4.90 43.53 -12.27
N ALA A 189 5.77 44.11 -13.11
CA ALA A 189 6.82 43.37 -13.78
C ALA A 189 7.90 42.90 -12.79
N GLU A 190 8.31 43.75 -11.85
CA GLU A 190 9.27 43.43 -10.79
C GLU A 190 8.72 42.34 -9.84
N ALA A 191 7.44 42.43 -9.46
CA ALA A 191 6.78 41.40 -8.67
C ALA A 191 6.79 40.04 -9.38
N ARG A 192 6.46 40.01 -10.67
CA ARG A 192 6.52 38.77 -11.48
C ARG A 192 7.94 38.23 -11.61
N GLU A 193 8.95 39.10 -11.72
CA GLU A 193 10.35 38.67 -11.77
C GLU A 193 10.79 38.00 -10.45
N MET A 194 10.37 38.54 -9.30
CA MET A 194 10.59 37.89 -8.00
C MET A 194 9.93 36.50 -7.93
N ASP A 195 8.68 36.37 -8.40
CA ASP A 195 7.98 35.08 -8.41
C ASP A 195 8.67 34.06 -9.31
N ILE A 196 9.16 34.48 -10.49
CA ILE A 196 9.92 33.61 -11.39
C ILE A 196 11.18 33.10 -10.71
N LEU A 197 11.93 33.96 -10.01
CA LEU A 197 13.14 33.55 -9.29
C LEU A 197 12.82 32.56 -8.17
N LYS A 198 11.73 32.78 -7.43
CA LYS A 198 11.28 31.85 -6.38
C LYS A 198 10.94 30.47 -6.96
N MET A 199 10.16 30.42 -8.05
CA MET A 199 9.79 29.17 -8.72
C MET A 199 11.02 28.45 -9.32
N GLN A 200 12.01 29.19 -9.82
CA GLN A 200 13.26 28.60 -10.31
C GLN A 200 14.08 27.96 -9.19
N GLN A 201 14.10 28.56 -7.99
CA GLN A 201 14.76 28.01 -6.82
C GLN A 201 14.04 26.76 -6.32
N GLU A 202 12.71 26.79 -6.20
CA GLU A 202 11.90 25.63 -5.81
C GLU A 202 12.10 24.47 -6.81
N ARG A 203 12.12 24.74 -8.12
CA ARG A 203 12.44 23.74 -9.14
C ARG A 203 13.83 23.13 -8.94
N LEU A 204 14.83 23.93 -8.55
CA LEU A 204 16.18 23.42 -8.32
C LEU A 204 16.22 22.48 -7.10
N GLU A 205 15.48 22.80 -6.04
CA GLU A 205 15.34 21.95 -4.85
C GLU A 205 14.63 20.64 -5.18
N LEU A 206 13.49 20.70 -5.88
CA LEU A 206 12.79 19.50 -6.35
C LEU A 206 13.67 18.60 -7.23
N VAL A 207 14.53 19.17 -8.07
CA VAL A 207 15.49 18.39 -8.87
C VAL A 207 16.55 17.71 -8.00
N LYS A 208 17.01 18.35 -6.93
CA LYS A 208 17.95 17.73 -5.97
C LYS A 208 17.28 16.57 -5.25
N ASP A 209 16.06 16.77 -4.77
CA ASP A 209 15.29 15.74 -4.07
C ASP A 209 14.99 14.55 -4.99
N ALA A 210 14.61 14.81 -6.25
CA ALA A 210 14.40 13.75 -7.24
C ALA A 210 15.67 12.92 -7.51
N ARG A 211 16.86 13.55 -7.49
CA ARG A 211 18.14 12.83 -7.60
C ARG A 211 18.41 12.00 -6.35
N ALA A 212 18.20 12.55 -5.16
CA ALA A 212 18.40 11.81 -3.91
C ALA A 212 17.47 10.60 -3.81
N VAL A 213 16.19 10.75 -4.19
CA VAL A 213 15.23 9.63 -4.25
C VAL A 213 15.71 8.54 -5.22
N LYS A 214 16.28 8.92 -6.36
CA LYS A 214 16.86 7.96 -7.31
C LYS A 214 18.05 7.21 -6.68
N ASP A 215 18.97 7.91 -6.03
CA ASP A 215 20.13 7.29 -5.40
C ASP A 215 19.70 6.29 -4.29
N TYR A 216 18.70 6.65 -3.49
CA TYR A 216 18.13 5.73 -2.48
C TYR A 216 17.42 4.54 -3.13
N ARG A 217 16.72 4.73 -4.24
CA ARG A 217 16.10 3.62 -4.99
C ARG A 217 17.16 2.64 -5.49
N ASP A 218 18.26 3.14 -6.03
CA ASP A 218 19.37 2.31 -6.52
C ASP A 218 20.06 1.57 -5.35
N GLU A 219 20.20 2.18 -4.17
CA GLU A 219 20.69 1.52 -2.96
C GLU A 219 19.76 0.39 -2.49
N ILE A 220 18.44 0.63 -2.48
CA ILE A 220 17.43 -0.38 -2.16
C ILE A 220 17.52 -1.56 -3.13
N GLU A 221 17.62 -1.30 -4.44
CA GLU A 221 17.76 -2.35 -5.46
C GLU A 221 19.04 -3.18 -5.24
N CYS A 222 20.16 -2.55 -4.91
CA CYS A 222 21.42 -3.24 -4.59
C CYS A 222 21.28 -4.15 -3.36
N LEU A 223 20.64 -3.64 -2.30
CA LEU A 223 20.39 -4.41 -1.07
C LEU A 223 19.43 -5.58 -1.32
N GLN A 224 18.38 -5.38 -2.12
CA GLN A 224 17.45 -6.43 -2.51
C GLN A 224 18.15 -7.54 -3.30
N HIS A 225 19.00 -7.18 -4.27
CA HIS A 225 19.80 -8.16 -5.02
C HIS A 225 20.73 -8.96 -4.11
N LYS A 226 21.41 -8.29 -3.17
CA LYS A 226 22.27 -8.95 -2.18
C LYS A 226 21.49 -9.90 -1.28
N PHE A 227 20.33 -9.47 -0.81
CA PHE A 227 19.45 -10.31 0.02
C PHE A 227 18.99 -11.56 -0.75
N TYR A 228 18.51 -11.37 -1.99
CA TYR A 228 18.08 -12.47 -2.85
C TYR A 228 19.22 -13.48 -3.12
N HIS A 229 20.42 -12.98 -3.42
CA HIS A 229 21.60 -13.84 -3.60
C HIS A 229 21.93 -14.65 -2.34
N LEU A 230 21.98 -14.01 -1.17
CA LEU A 230 22.24 -14.69 0.10
C LEU A 230 21.16 -15.73 0.44
N GLN A 231 19.90 -15.43 0.13
CA GLN A 231 18.78 -16.34 0.34
C GLN A 231 18.91 -17.59 -0.54
N LEU A 232 19.25 -17.43 -1.82
CA LEU A 232 19.52 -18.54 -2.73
C LEU A 232 20.71 -19.39 -2.24
N GLU A 233 21.82 -18.76 -1.88
CA GLU A 233 23.01 -19.48 -1.40
C GLU A 233 22.72 -20.26 -0.11
N ASN A 234 21.93 -19.69 0.81
CA ASN A 234 21.53 -20.37 2.04
C ASN A 234 20.56 -21.53 1.75
N TYR A 235 19.63 -21.34 0.82
CA TYR A 235 18.74 -22.40 0.38
C TYR A 235 19.51 -23.59 -0.22
N ASP A 236 20.48 -23.32 -1.10
CA ASP A 236 21.33 -24.36 -1.71
C ASP A 236 22.16 -25.11 -0.66
N LYS A 237 22.72 -24.40 0.32
CA LYS A 237 23.45 -25.01 1.45
C LYS A 237 22.55 -25.93 2.27
N LEU A 238 21.37 -25.45 2.66
CA LEU A 238 20.40 -26.23 3.42
C LEU A 238 19.90 -27.44 2.62
N GLN A 239 19.69 -27.29 1.32
CA GLN A 239 19.29 -28.37 0.43
C GLN A 239 20.39 -29.44 0.34
N ALA A 240 21.65 -29.03 0.20
CA ALA A 240 22.78 -29.95 0.18
C ALA A 240 22.92 -30.73 1.50
N ASP A 241 22.79 -30.05 2.64
CA ASP A 241 22.86 -30.71 3.95
C ASP A 241 21.67 -31.64 4.21
N ASN A 242 20.46 -31.26 3.76
CA ASN A 242 19.30 -32.15 3.77
C ASN A 242 19.54 -33.42 2.93
N GLY A 243 20.17 -33.27 1.76
CA GLY A 243 20.59 -34.39 0.92
C GLY A 243 21.53 -35.35 1.66
N LYS A 244 22.58 -34.84 2.30
CA LYS A 244 23.52 -35.66 3.10
C LYS A 244 22.83 -36.37 4.26
N LEU A 245 21.87 -35.71 4.93
CA LEU A 245 21.12 -36.33 6.02
C LEU A 245 20.20 -37.45 5.53
N LYS A 246 19.60 -37.32 4.35
CA LYS A 246 18.80 -38.38 3.72
C LYS A 246 19.66 -39.59 3.34
N GLU A 247 20.86 -39.36 2.82
CA GLU A 247 21.82 -40.43 2.53
C GLU A 247 22.19 -41.19 3.81
N LYS A 248 22.57 -40.47 4.88
CA LYS A 248 22.85 -41.08 6.20
C LYS A 248 21.67 -41.86 6.77
N LEU A 249 20.43 -41.40 6.53
CA LEU A 249 19.23 -42.11 6.97
C LEU A 249 19.07 -43.42 6.19
N SER A 250 19.29 -43.40 4.88
CA SER A 250 19.29 -44.61 4.04
C SER A 250 20.35 -45.62 4.49
N ASP A 251 21.56 -45.16 4.82
CA ASP A 251 22.61 -46.02 5.36
C ASP A 251 22.20 -46.65 6.69
N LEU A 252 21.58 -45.88 7.58
CA LEU A 252 21.09 -46.37 8.86
C LEU A 252 20.01 -47.44 8.68
N ASP A 253 19.07 -47.25 7.75
CA ASP A 253 18.04 -48.22 7.43
C ASP A 253 18.62 -49.51 6.84
N PHE A 254 19.66 -49.38 6.00
CA PHE A 254 20.42 -50.53 5.50
C PHE A 254 21.07 -51.30 6.66
N PHE A 255 21.81 -50.63 7.54
CA PHE A 255 22.46 -51.30 8.67
C PHE A 255 21.46 -51.91 9.64
N LYS A 256 20.32 -51.24 9.89
CA LYS A 256 19.24 -51.78 10.70
C LYS A 256 18.71 -53.08 10.12
N SER A 257 18.46 -53.12 8.81
CA SER A 257 18.01 -54.32 8.10
C SER A 257 19.06 -55.43 8.12
N ARG A 258 20.35 -55.08 8.01
CA ARG A 258 21.44 -56.05 8.11
C ARG A 258 21.56 -56.64 9.52
N VAL A 259 21.35 -55.82 10.55
CA VAL A 259 21.35 -56.28 11.95
C VAL A 259 20.17 -57.21 12.22
N THR A 260 18.97 -56.93 11.71
CA THR A 260 17.82 -57.84 11.87
C THR A 260 18.07 -59.17 11.18
N GLN A 261 18.59 -59.15 9.94
CA GLN A 261 18.96 -60.37 9.22
C GLN A 261 20.01 -61.20 9.98
N LEU A 262 21.07 -60.57 10.49
CA LEU A 262 22.10 -61.27 11.26
C LEU A 262 21.57 -61.85 12.59
N LYS A 263 20.55 -61.24 13.19
CA LYS A 263 19.90 -61.79 14.38
C LYS A 263 19.10 -63.04 14.05
N GLU A 264 18.33 -63.02 12.97
CA GLU A 264 17.59 -64.19 12.47
C GLU A 264 18.55 -65.34 12.08
N GLU A 265 19.64 -65.04 11.37
CA GLU A 265 20.67 -66.03 11.02
C GLU A 265 21.33 -66.64 12.28
N ASN A 266 21.60 -65.83 13.31
CA ASN A 266 22.13 -66.33 14.58
C ASN A 266 21.12 -67.19 15.35
N GLU A 267 19.83 -66.84 15.34
CA GLU A 267 18.77 -67.61 15.99
C GLU A 267 18.64 -69.01 15.37
N ILE A 268 18.64 -69.09 14.03
CA ILE A 268 18.64 -70.37 13.30
C ILE A 268 19.89 -71.20 13.63
N MET A 269 21.06 -70.55 13.72
CA MET A 269 22.30 -71.23 14.10
C MET A 269 22.23 -71.79 15.53
N GLN A 270 21.68 -71.01 16.47
CA GLN A 270 21.48 -71.45 17.86
C GLN A 270 20.51 -72.62 17.95
N GLU A 271 19.41 -72.61 17.19
CA GLU A 271 18.48 -73.74 17.11
C GLU A 271 19.17 -75.00 16.58
N SER A 272 19.98 -74.87 15.52
CA SER A 272 20.77 -75.98 14.97
C SER A 272 21.78 -76.54 15.99
N CYS A 273 22.48 -75.66 16.73
CA CYS A 273 23.36 -76.07 17.82
C CYS A 273 22.61 -76.82 18.92
N SER A 274 21.45 -76.32 19.35
CA SER A 274 20.61 -76.99 20.36
C SER A 274 20.19 -78.39 19.91
N ILE A 275 19.80 -78.56 18.64
CA ILE A 275 19.44 -79.87 18.09
C ILE A 275 20.64 -80.82 18.11
N LEU A 276 21.83 -80.34 17.74
CA LEU A 276 23.05 -81.16 17.77
C LEU A 276 23.47 -81.54 19.20
N GLU A 277 23.30 -80.62 20.15
CA GLU A 277 23.52 -80.88 21.58
C GLU A 277 22.55 -81.96 22.11
N ASP A 278 21.26 -81.89 21.76
CA ASP A 278 20.26 -82.90 22.11
C ASP A 278 20.59 -84.27 21.50
N GLN A 279 21.04 -84.30 20.24
CA GLN A 279 21.47 -85.53 19.57
C GLN A 279 22.71 -86.13 20.24
N LEU A 280 23.68 -85.29 20.63
CA LEU A 280 24.87 -85.72 21.34
C LEU A 280 24.50 -86.31 22.70
N GLU A 281 23.63 -85.66 23.46
CA GLU A 281 23.16 -86.14 24.76
C GLU A 281 22.41 -87.47 24.61
N GLN A 282 21.60 -87.64 23.55
CA GLN A 282 20.94 -88.91 23.25
C GLN A 282 21.95 -90.03 22.95
N CYS A 283 23.00 -89.75 22.19
CA CYS A 283 24.08 -90.71 21.93
C CYS A 283 24.84 -91.08 23.20
N GLN A 284 25.16 -90.10 24.06
CA GLN A 284 25.81 -90.34 25.35
C GLN A 284 24.94 -91.23 26.27
N ARG A 285 23.62 -90.97 26.33
CA ARG A 285 22.66 -91.83 27.04
C ARG A 285 22.64 -93.27 26.50
N LYS A 286 22.66 -93.44 25.17
CA LYS A 286 22.74 -94.77 24.53
C LYS A 286 24.03 -95.50 24.90
N VAL A 287 25.16 -94.80 24.89
CA VAL A 287 26.47 -95.37 25.29
C VAL A 287 26.47 -95.76 26.76
N SER A 288 25.97 -94.92 27.66
CA SER A 288 25.83 -95.25 29.09
C SER A 288 25.00 -96.51 29.30
N ASN A 289 23.84 -96.61 28.64
CA ASN A 289 23.00 -97.81 28.73
C ASN A 289 23.71 -99.06 28.19
N HIS A 290 24.54 -98.92 27.14
CA HIS A 290 25.31 -100.03 26.61
C HIS A 290 26.34 -100.52 27.64
N ILE A 291 27.08 -99.60 28.27
CA ILE A 291 28.06 -99.92 29.34
C ILE A 291 27.37 -100.61 30.52
N ASP A 292 26.18 -100.15 30.93
CA ASP A 292 25.42 -100.79 32.01
C ASP A 292 25.02 -102.24 31.66
N MET A 293 24.66 -102.50 30.40
CA MET A 293 24.33 -103.84 29.92
C MET A 293 25.58 -104.73 29.79
N GLU A 294 26.71 -104.19 29.33
CA GLU A 294 27.99 -104.92 29.30
C GLU A 294 28.42 -105.33 30.72
N THR A 295 28.25 -104.43 31.70
CA THR A 295 28.54 -104.70 33.11
C THR A 295 27.67 -105.85 33.63
N LYS A 296 26.34 -105.79 33.40
CA LYS A 296 25.42 -106.88 33.79
C LYS A 296 25.75 -108.21 33.10
N LEU A 297 26.14 -108.17 31.82
CA LEU A 297 26.55 -109.38 31.10
C LEU A 297 27.81 -110.00 31.70
N ALA A 298 28.80 -109.18 32.08
CA ALA A 298 29.98 -109.66 32.78
C ALA A 298 29.63 -110.32 34.11
N ASP A 299 28.76 -109.70 34.91
CA ASP A 299 28.27 -110.26 36.18
C ASP A 299 27.58 -111.63 35.97
N TYR A 300 26.71 -111.75 34.96
CA TYR A 300 26.06 -113.02 34.64
C TYR A 300 27.05 -114.08 34.15
N GLN A 301 28.05 -113.69 33.35
CA GLN A 301 29.11 -114.62 32.93
C GLN A 301 29.89 -115.16 34.13
N ASP A 302 30.21 -114.30 35.10
CA ASP A 302 30.92 -114.71 36.31
C ASP A 302 30.06 -115.59 37.22
N GLN A 303 28.75 -115.30 37.36
CA GLN A 303 27.81 -116.19 38.03
C GLN A 303 27.73 -117.57 37.37
N ILE A 304 27.66 -117.63 36.03
CA ILE A 304 27.65 -118.91 35.29
C ILE A 304 28.95 -119.69 35.53
N LYS A 305 30.11 -119.03 35.45
CA LYS A 305 31.40 -119.66 35.77
C LYS A 305 31.41 -120.23 37.18
N GLN A 306 30.87 -119.50 38.15
CA GLN A 306 30.75 -119.95 39.53
C GLN A 306 29.85 -121.18 39.67
N TYR A 307 28.65 -121.17 39.08
CA TYR A 307 27.75 -122.32 39.11
C TYR A 307 28.34 -123.55 38.41
N LEU A 308 29.06 -123.38 37.29
CA LEU A 308 29.77 -124.47 36.62
C LEU A 308 30.88 -125.05 37.51
N ALA A 309 31.63 -124.21 38.21
CA ALA A 309 32.63 -124.65 39.16
C ALA A 309 32.01 -125.44 40.33
N ASP A 310 30.83 -125.04 40.80
CA ASP A 310 30.10 -125.74 41.86
C ASP A 310 29.52 -127.09 41.38
N ILE A 311 29.08 -127.22 40.13
CA ILE A 311 28.60 -128.50 39.54
C ILE A 311 29.75 -129.48 39.27
N THR A 312 30.96 -129.00 39.04
CA THR A 312 32.13 -129.83 38.69
C THR A 312 32.87 -130.36 39.94
N LYS A 313 32.44 -129.96 41.15
CA LYS A 313 32.93 -130.47 42.45
C LYS A 313 32.06 -131.61 42.95
#